data_AF-A0A411E8Q4-F1
#
_entry.id   AF-A0A411E8Q4-F1
#
_cell.length_a   1.000
_cell.length_b   1.000
_cell.length_c   1.000
_cell.angle_alpha   90.00
_cell.angle_beta   90.00
_cell.angle_gamma   90.00
#
_symmetry.space_group_name_H-M   'P 1'
#
loop_
_entity.id
_entity.type
_entity.pdbx_description
1 polymer ?
#
loop_
_entity_poly.entity_id
_entity_poly.type
_entity_poly.pdbx_seq_one_letter_code
_entity_poly.pdbx_strand_id
1 'polypeptide(L)'
;MLFLALSHICAFGQNYNSIGETLTGSWDGAFIKGNSYQKIQIEFSQKEGKVFGLQIMEEWHPSYGEFQVPVEIDSIGKIRLATGYGEAELVLDVKNLELIGQLKDQNPSIYLHFKKTAEKPKPDFSVEEVSISNGEISLSGHHHIPSINVKKTAIIIVGGRGCYAGSTKYNLYAKFLRKYGMSVLVYNKRGTGLSSGDCGTATMEDMAKDLISAKQFLANHQNGYEKIGVLGTSAGGWTMLKGEELTDFDFMISIVGPSTSVKDQQLQSMAYGADVFKLSQTAKRNVEVYTEMMFSAKTSQGDFDKMNDLLLRAEKENWKQLLEDTDIPQSVAGIEQLWVRRHNYDPKSVLSAFNNPYLAIYGERDWIVPPGENISLLKSYFADRPDLLTVVEAYNAEHGMEMEAKWIDLSAGRSYWHFYRISPEVRIEIVDFLRKHELVD
;
A
#
# COMPACT_ATOMS: atom_id res chain seq x y z
N MET A 1 -11.36 48.91 -55.07
CA MET A 1 -12.63 48.66 -54.35
C MET A 1 -12.45 47.37 -53.58
N LEU A 2 -11.92 47.41 -52.36
CA LEU A 2 -12.59 47.78 -51.10
C LEU A 2 -13.88 46.96 -50.91
N PHE A 3 -13.82 45.93 -50.05
CA PHE A 3 -14.67 45.83 -48.87
C PHE A 3 -13.98 44.95 -47.83
N LEU A 4 -13.48 45.61 -46.76
CA LEU A 4 -13.19 44.97 -45.49
C LEU A 4 -14.51 44.44 -44.91
N ALA A 5 -14.56 43.15 -44.58
CA ALA A 5 -15.48 42.63 -43.60
C ALA A 5 -14.66 42.17 -42.40
N LEU A 6 -14.61 43.04 -41.38
CA LEU A 6 -14.18 42.70 -40.03
C LEU A 6 -15.14 41.64 -39.49
N SER A 7 -14.78 40.35 -39.61
CA SER A 7 -15.39 39.31 -38.81
C SER A 7 -14.97 39.51 -37.36
N HIS A 8 -15.89 40.02 -36.56
CA HIS A 8 -15.77 40.07 -35.11
C HIS A 8 -15.47 38.66 -34.60
N ILE A 9 -14.30 38.50 -33.99
CA ILE A 9 -14.00 37.37 -33.11
C ILE A 9 -14.91 37.57 -31.90
N CYS A 10 -16.08 36.95 -31.92
CA CYS A 10 -16.82 36.68 -30.69
C CYS A 10 -15.98 35.68 -29.90
N ALA A 11 -15.19 36.20 -28.96
CA ALA A 11 -14.73 35.43 -27.83
C ALA A 11 -15.99 34.95 -27.07
N PHE A 12 -16.44 33.73 -27.37
CA PHE A 12 -17.31 33.01 -26.48
C PHE A 12 -16.52 32.81 -25.19
N GLY A 13 -16.74 33.70 -24.21
CA GLY A 13 -16.42 33.37 -22.82
C GLY A 13 -17.18 32.10 -22.50
N GLN A 14 -16.46 30.98 -22.43
CA GLN A 14 -17.02 29.74 -21.93
C GLN A 14 -17.48 30.05 -20.51
N ASN A 15 -18.78 29.88 -20.26
CA ASN A 15 -19.35 30.16 -18.96
C ASN A 15 -18.70 29.18 -17.97
N TYR A 16 -18.07 29.67 -16.90
CA TYR A 16 -17.34 28.84 -15.93
C TYR A 16 -18.16 27.61 -15.46
N ASN A 17 -19.47 27.81 -15.26
CA ASN A 17 -20.40 26.73 -14.88
C ASN A 17 -20.50 25.61 -15.92
N SER A 18 -20.32 25.89 -17.22
CA SER A 18 -20.43 24.88 -18.29
C SER A 18 -19.23 23.93 -18.35
N ILE A 19 -18.03 24.37 -17.93
CA ILE A 19 -16.83 23.51 -17.95
C ILE A 19 -16.93 22.45 -16.84
N GLY A 20 -17.29 22.85 -15.62
CA GLY A 20 -17.48 21.92 -14.50
C GLY A 20 -18.57 20.87 -14.78
N GLU A 21 -19.69 21.31 -15.35
CA GLU A 21 -20.77 20.41 -15.79
C GLU A 21 -20.29 19.44 -16.88
N THR A 22 -19.54 19.93 -17.88
CA THR A 22 -19.01 19.08 -18.95
C THR A 22 -17.94 18.10 -18.45
N LEU A 23 -17.13 18.49 -17.47
CA LEU A 23 -16.13 17.61 -16.85
C LEU A 23 -16.77 16.48 -16.05
N THR A 24 -17.90 16.71 -15.41
CA THR A 24 -18.55 15.72 -14.54
C THR A 24 -18.78 14.39 -15.28
N GLY A 25 -18.42 13.29 -14.62
CA GLY A 25 -18.48 11.92 -15.17
C GLY A 25 -17.12 11.20 -15.22
N SER A 26 -17.09 10.07 -15.92
CA SER A 26 -15.92 9.18 -16.02
C SER A 26 -15.04 9.50 -17.23
N TRP A 27 -13.73 9.49 -17.03
CA TRP A 27 -12.73 9.72 -18.07
C TRP A 27 -11.61 8.68 -17.99
N ASP A 28 -11.22 8.14 -19.14
CA ASP A 28 -10.09 7.24 -19.28
C ASP A 28 -8.95 7.96 -20.01
N GLY A 29 -7.73 7.82 -19.50
CA GLY A 29 -6.57 8.48 -20.09
C GLY A 29 -5.25 7.84 -19.68
N ALA A 30 -4.18 8.57 -19.96
CA ALA A 30 -2.84 8.17 -19.61
C ALA A 30 -1.91 9.35 -19.36
N PHE A 31 -0.92 9.13 -18.49
CA PHE A 31 0.33 9.87 -18.50
C PHE A 31 1.20 9.34 -19.63
N ILE A 32 1.81 10.22 -20.43
CA ILE A 32 2.56 9.87 -21.64
C ILE A 32 3.93 10.54 -21.57
N LYS A 33 5.00 9.76 -21.74
CA LYS A 33 6.37 10.27 -21.80
C LYS A 33 7.19 9.47 -22.80
N GLY A 34 7.67 10.15 -23.84
CA GLY A 34 8.34 9.51 -24.97
C GLY A 34 7.40 8.51 -25.66
N ASN A 35 7.80 7.25 -25.71
CA ASN A 35 7.04 6.13 -26.27
C ASN A 35 6.30 5.29 -25.20
N SER A 36 6.27 5.74 -23.94
CA SER A 36 5.63 5.03 -22.84
C SER A 36 4.34 5.72 -22.38
N TYR A 37 3.47 4.95 -21.75
CA TYR A 37 2.31 5.49 -21.05
C TYR A 37 2.04 4.78 -19.72
N GLN A 38 1.41 5.49 -18.78
CA GLN A 38 0.80 4.95 -17.56
C GLN A 38 -0.70 5.24 -17.59
N LYS A 39 -1.54 4.21 -17.56
CA LYS A 39 -2.99 4.38 -17.57
C LYS A 39 -3.48 5.03 -16.28
N ILE A 40 -4.44 5.94 -16.42
CA ILE A 40 -5.17 6.57 -15.32
C ILE A 40 -6.64 6.72 -15.71
N GLN A 41 -7.54 6.50 -14.75
CA GLN A 41 -8.94 6.90 -14.88
C GLN A 41 -9.20 8.03 -13.89
N ILE A 42 -10.10 8.94 -14.24
CA ILE A 42 -10.55 9.99 -13.34
C ILE A 42 -12.07 10.10 -13.38
N GLU A 43 -12.69 10.13 -12.20
CA GLU A 43 -14.12 10.38 -12.04
C GLU A 43 -14.30 11.77 -11.45
N PHE A 44 -14.81 12.69 -12.27
CA PHE A 44 -15.11 14.04 -11.83
C PHE A 44 -16.52 14.10 -11.23
N SER A 45 -16.61 14.72 -10.05
CA SER A 45 -17.87 14.96 -9.34
C SER A 45 -17.93 16.41 -8.88
N GLN A 46 -19.14 16.91 -8.68
CA GLN A 46 -19.36 18.26 -8.16
C GLN A 46 -20.04 18.20 -6.79
N LYS A 47 -19.50 18.92 -5.81
CA LYS A 47 -20.07 19.05 -4.45
C LYS A 47 -19.97 20.52 -4.04
N GLU A 48 -21.08 21.11 -3.63
CA GLU A 48 -21.14 22.51 -3.15
C GLU A 48 -20.49 23.51 -4.14
N GLY A 49 -20.69 23.29 -5.43
CA GLY A 49 -20.11 24.14 -6.50
C GLY A 49 -18.63 23.90 -6.81
N LYS A 50 -17.93 23.03 -6.07
CA LYS A 50 -16.54 22.65 -6.33
C LYS A 50 -16.45 21.34 -7.11
N VAL A 51 -15.49 21.25 -8.03
CA VAL A 51 -15.20 20.04 -8.79
C VAL A 51 -14.11 19.24 -8.08
N PHE A 52 -14.28 17.93 -8.04
CA PHE A 52 -13.32 16.99 -7.47
C PHE A 52 -13.06 15.86 -8.46
N GLY A 53 -11.81 15.42 -8.55
CA GLY A 53 -11.41 14.29 -9.37
C GLY A 53 -10.95 13.11 -8.51
N LEU A 54 -11.67 11.99 -8.57
CA LEU A 54 -11.22 10.73 -8.01
C LEU A 54 -10.30 10.02 -9.01
N GLN A 55 -9.01 9.95 -8.71
CA GLN A 55 -8.01 9.35 -9.60
C GLN A 55 -7.83 7.87 -9.30
N ILE A 56 -7.86 7.03 -10.32
CA ILE A 56 -7.75 5.57 -10.21
C ILE A 56 -6.59 5.11 -11.10
N MET A 57 -5.52 4.63 -10.46
CA MET A 57 -4.39 4.01 -11.14
C MET A 57 -4.17 2.62 -10.58
N GLU A 58 -4.60 1.60 -11.32
CA GLU A 58 -4.59 0.24 -10.79
C GLU A 58 -3.16 -0.25 -10.51
N GLU A 59 -2.14 0.28 -11.19
CA GLU A 59 -0.74 -0.17 -11.08
C GLU A 59 0.03 0.44 -9.90
N TRP A 60 -0.61 1.29 -9.09
CA TRP A 60 -0.01 2.01 -7.94
C TRP A 60 -0.38 1.43 -6.57
N HIS A 61 -0.73 0.15 -6.56
CA HIS A 61 -1.13 -0.61 -5.37
C HIS A 61 0.06 -1.20 -4.61
N PRO A 62 0.31 -0.98 -3.31
CA PRO A 62 -0.62 -0.51 -2.27
C PRO A 62 -0.44 0.93 -1.81
N SER A 63 0.59 1.63 -2.26
CA SER A 63 1.07 2.86 -1.62
C SER A 63 0.29 4.13 -2.00
N TYR A 64 -0.40 4.17 -3.16
CA TYR A 64 -1.00 5.41 -3.69
C TYR A 64 -2.40 5.24 -4.34
N GLY A 65 -3.23 4.36 -3.77
CA GLY A 65 -4.57 4.09 -4.26
C GLY A 65 -5.57 5.25 -4.17
N GLU A 66 -6.60 5.16 -5.02
CA GLU A 66 -7.77 6.06 -5.19
C GLU A 66 -7.79 7.31 -4.28
N PHE A 67 -7.34 8.44 -4.80
CA PHE A 67 -7.35 9.71 -4.09
C PHE A 67 -8.25 10.72 -4.79
N GLN A 68 -9.12 11.36 -4.00
CA GLN A 68 -9.94 12.47 -4.46
C GLN A 68 -9.19 13.78 -4.25
N VAL A 69 -9.03 14.55 -5.31
CA VAL A 69 -8.38 15.88 -5.26
C VAL A 69 -9.35 16.97 -5.67
N PRO A 70 -9.22 18.19 -5.12
CA PRO A 70 -9.90 19.34 -5.67
C PRO A 70 -9.39 19.62 -7.10
N VAL A 71 -10.29 20.12 -7.94
CA VAL A 71 -10.00 20.54 -9.30
C VAL A 71 -10.24 22.04 -9.38
N GLU A 72 -9.20 22.79 -9.73
CA GLU A 72 -9.27 24.22 -9.95
C GLU A 72 -9.53 24.48 -11.43
N ILE A 73 -10.43 25.41 -11.73
CA ILE A 73 -10.73 25.86 -13.08
C ILE A 73 -10.56 27.38 -13.05
N ASP A 74 -9.67 27.93 -13.88
CA ASP A 74 -9.46 29.37 -13.92
C ASP A 74 -10.43 30.09 -14.89
N SER A 75 -10.36 31.43 -14.91
CA SER A 75 -11.26 32.28 -15.71
C SER A 75 -11.11 32.11 -17.22
N ILE A 76 -10.03 31.46 -17.69
CA ILE A 76 -9.79 31.18 -19.10
C ILE A 76 -9.98 29.70 -19.45
N GLY A 77 -10.51 28.90 -18.51
CA GLY A 77 -10.83 27.49 -18.71
C GLY A 77 -9.65 26.53 -18.54
N LYS A 78 -8.54 26.99 -17.96
CA LYS A 78 -7.42 26.11 -17.59
C LYS A 78 -7.80 25.33 -16.34
N ILE A 79 -7.56 24.03 -16.39
CA ILE A 79 -7.90 23.09 -15.32
C ILE A 79 -6.60 22.68 -14.62
N ARG A 80 -6.57 22.74 -13.29
CA ARG A 80 -5.45 22.27 -12.47
C ARG A 80 -5.90 21.25 -11.44
N LEU A 81 -5.08 20.23 -11.24
CA LEU A 81 -5.26 19.25 -10.18
C LEU A 81 -3.92 18.60 -9.83
N ALA A 82 -3.75 18.23 -8.56
CA ALA A 82 -2.64 17.39 -8.14
C ALA A 82 -2.83 15.97 -8.68
N THR A 83 -1.77 15.35 -9.17
CA THR A 83 -1.74 13.94 -9.59
C THR A 83 -0.64 13.20 -8.86
N GLY A 84 -0.59 11.87 -9.02
CA GLY A 84 0.49 11.05 -8.45
C GLY A 84 1.89 11.45 -8.93
N TYR A 85 2.02 12.06 -10.10
CA TYR A 85 3.31 12.48 -10.68
C TYR A 85 3.62 13.98 -10.53
N GLY A 86 2.72 14.74 -9.91
CA GLY A 86 2.82 16.20 -9.77
C GLY A 86 1.56 16.95 -10.18
N GLU A 87 1.60 18.28 -10.15
CA GLU A 87 0.48 19.14 -10.56
C GLU A 87 0.30 19.11 -12.09
N ALA A 88 -0.91 18.77 -12.54
CA ALA A 88 -1.28 18.78 -13.95
C ALA A 88 -1.94 20.11 -14.33
N GLU A 89 -1.61 20.62 -15.51
CA GLU A 89 -2.30 21.72 -16.17
C GLU A 89 -2.95 21.21 -17.46
N LEU A 90 -4.27 21.29 -17.52
CA LEU A 90 -5.11 20.69 -18.55
C LEU A 90 -6.04 21.72 -19.19
N VAL A 91 -6.51 21.40 -20.40
CA VAL A 91 -7.50 22.17 -21.16
C VAL A 91 -8.53 21.20 -21.73
N LEU A 92 -9.81 21.57 -21.63
CA LEU A 92 -10.94 20.78 -22.12
C LEU A 92 -11.30 21.18 -23.57
N ASP A 93 -11.24 20.23 -24.48
CA ASP A 93 -11.96 20.30 -25.75
C ASP A 93 -13.40 19.82 -25.54
N VAL A 94 -14.31 20.77 -25.35
CA VAL A 94 -15.74 20.52 -25.12
C VAL A 94 -16.40 19.79 -26.28
N LYS A 95 -15.93 19.98 -27.52
CA LYS A 95 -16.58 19.39 -28.70
C LYS A 95 -16.23 17.91 -28.85
N ASN A 96 -14.96 17.57 -28.62
CA ASN A 96 -14.49 16.20 -28.73
C ASN A 96 -14.55 15.44 -27.39
N LEU A 97 -14.85 16.13 -26.29
CA LEU A 97 -14.84 15.60 -24.93
C LEU A 97 -13.47 14.98 -24.59
N GLU A 98 -12.42 15.73 -24.90
CA GLU A 98 -11.03 15.36 -24.60
C GLU A 98 -10.40 16.37 -23.65
N LEU A 99 -9.64 15.88 -22.68
CA LEU A 99 -8.92 16.68 -21.72
C LEU A 99 -7.43 16.43 -21.94
N ILE A 100 -6.70 17.46 -22.35
CA ILE A 100 -5.28 17.36 -22.72
C ILE A 100 -4.43 18.31 -21.89
N GLY A 101 -3.17 17.95 -21.67
CA GLY A 101 -2.22 18.85 -21.04
C GLY A 101 -0.95 18.15 -20.61
N GLN A 102 -0.33 18.65 -19.56
CA GLN A 102 0.96 18.15 -19.09
C GLN A 102 1.19 18.46 -17.61
N LEU A 103 2.20 17.83 -17.02
CA LEU A 103 2.67 18.19 -15.69
C LEU A 103 3.49 19.49 -15.73
N LYS A 104 3.32 20.32 -14.70
CA LYS A 104 4.10 21.55 -14.53
C LYS A 104 5.56 21.25 -14.19
N ASP A 105 6.44 22.16 -14.59
CA ASP A 105 7.83 22.22 -14.17
C ASP A 105 8.66 20.95 -14.43
N GLN A 106 8.26 20.14 -15.43
CA GLN A 106 9.01 18.96 -15.89
C GLN A 106 9.51 19.15 -17.33
N ASN A 107 10.78 18.83 -17.58
CA ASN A 107 11.38 18.87 -18.92
C ASN A 107 12.28 17.64 -19.18
N PRO A 108 11.98 16.79 -20.19
CA PRO A 108 10.75 16.77 -20.98
C PRO A 108 9.54 16.44 -20.08
N SER A 109 8.42 17.09 -20.33
CA SER A 109 7.22 16.92 -19.50
C SER A 109 6.58 15.54 -19.69
N ILE A 110 5.74 15.17 -18.73
CA ILE A 110 4.78 14.06 -18.85
C ILE A 110 3.47 14.67 -19.33
N TYR A 111 3.01 14.25 -20.50
CA TYR A 111 1.73 14.67 -21.08
C TYR A 111 0.58 13.88 -20.48
N LEU A 112 -0.60 14.48 -20.45
CA LEU A 112 -1.84 13.82 -20.07
C LEU A 112 -2.84 13.95 -21.22
N HIS A 113 -3.54 12.85 -21.49
CA HIS A 113 -4.64 12.83 -22.45
C HIS A 113 -5.75 11.92 -21.93
N PHE A 114 -6.92 12.49 -21.70
CA PHE A 114 -8.11 11.77 -21.29
C PHE A 114 -9.23 11.94 -22.31
N LYS A 115 -10.08 10.93 -22.39
CA LYS A 115 -11.30 10.91 -23.18
C LYS A 115 -12.48 10.62 -22.27
N LYS A 116 -13.57 11.37 -22.44
CA LYS A 116 -14.79 11.13 -21.67
C LYS A 116 -15.38 9.77 -22.06
N THR A 117 -15.86 9.05 -21.07
CA THR A 117 -16.45 7.72 -21.23
C THR A 117 -17.89 7.71 -20.71
N ALA A 118 -18.65 6.69 -21.10
CA ALA A 118 -19.96 6.44 -20.52
C ALA A 118 -19.83 6.17 -19.01
N GLU A 119 -20.91 6.40 -18.27
CA GLU A 119 -20.97 6.03 -16.86
C GLU A 119 -20.68 4.54 -16.68
N LYS A 120 -19.90 4.22 -15.64
CA LYS A 120 -19.56 2.83 -15.33
C LYS A 120 -20.84 2.04 -15.02
N PRO A 121 -20.93 0.77 -15.46
CA PRO A 121 -22.04 -0.08 -15.08
C PRO A 121 -22.08 -0.25 -13.56
N LYS A 122 -23.24 -0.67 -13.05
CA LYS A 122 -23.37 -1.03 -11.63
C LYS A 122 -22.27 -2.05 -11.26
N PRO A 123 -21.65 -1.90 -10.08
CA PRO A 123 -20.64 -2.84 -9.61
C PRO A 123 -21.14 -4.29 -9.63
N ASP A 124 -20.26 -5.19 -10.03
CA ASP A 124 -20.42 -6.64 -9.97
C ASP A 124 -19.92 -7.22 -8.63
N PHE A 125 -20.06 -6.44 -7.56
CA PHE A 125 -19.67 -6.79 -6.21
C PHE A 125 -20.49 -5.96 -5.19
N SER A 126 -20.58 -6.45 -3.96
CA SER A 126 -20.99 -5.64 -2.80
C SER A 126 -19.77 -5.31 -1.93
N VAL A 127 -19.84 -4.18 -1.22
CA VAL A 127 -18.89 -3.81 -0.18
C VAL A 127 -19.73 -3.41 1.03
N GLU A 128 -19.77 -4.30 2.01
CA GLU A 128 -20.61 -4.17 3.20
C GLU A 128 -19.78 -3.65 4.35
N GLU A 129 -20.26 -2.60 5.02
CA GLU A 129 -19.64 -2.15 6.27
C GLU A 129 -19.90 -3.19 7.35
N VAL A 130 -18.85 -3.53 8.12
CA VAL A 130 -18.92 -4.55 9.16
C VAL A 130 -18.31 -4.05 10.46
N SER A 131 -18.84 -4.57 11.57
CA SER A 131 -18.34 -4.36 12.92
C SER A 131 -18.05 -5.72 13.54
N ILE A 132 -16.79 -6.00 13.83
CA ILE A 132 -16.31 -7.30 14.33
C ILE A 132 -15.97 -7.16 15.81
N SER A 133 -16.60 -7.98 16.65
CA SER A 133 -16.36 -7.97 18.10
C SER A 133 -15.16 -8.83 18.49
N ASN A 134 -14.30 -8.27 19.34
CA ASN A 134 -13.21 -8.95 20.05
C ASN A 134 -13.28 -8.57 21.54
N GLY A 135 -14.12 -9.26 22.31
CA GLY A 135 -14.44 -8.86 23.68
C GLY A 135 -15.09 -7.47 23.71
N GLU A 136 -14.45 -6.52 24.39
CA GLU A 136 -14.90 -5.12 24.47
C GLU A 136 -14.42 -4.27 23.27
N ILE A 137 -13.50 -4.80 22.45
CA ILE A 137 -13.02 -4.14 21.24
C ILE A 137 -13.99 -4.40 20.10
N SER A 138 -14.28 -3.36 19.33
CA SER A 138 -15.03 -3.45 18.08
C SER A 138 -14.16 -2.95 16.94
N LEU A 139 -13.95 -3.79 15.93
CA LEU A 139 -13.15 -3.47 14.75
C LEU A 139 -14.08 -3.11 13.61
N SER A 140 -13.90 -1.92 13.03
CA SER A 140 -14.64 -1.52 11.84
C SER A 140 -13.91 -1.93 10.57
N GLY A 141 -14.67 -2.33 9.57
CA GLY A 141 -14.12 -2.81 8.32
C GLY A 141 -15.13 -2.82 7.19
N HIS A 142 -14.70 -3.38 6.07
CA HIS A 142 -15.58 -3.72 4.98
C HIS A 142 -15.37 -5.16 4.54
N HIS A 143 -16.47 -5.85 4.26
CA HIS A 143 -16.51 -7.16 3.62
C HIS A 143 -16.81 -6.97 2.13
N HIS A 144 -15.84 -7.30 1.29
CA HIS A 144 -15.93 -7.20 -0.16
C HIS A 144 -16.39 -8.55 -0.71
N ILE A 145 -17.58 -8.57 -1.32
CA ILE A 145 -18.21 -9.79 -1.79
C ILE A 145 -18.35 -9.71 -3.31
N PRO A 146 -17.69 -10.60 -4.07
CA PRO A 146 -17.85 -10.63 -5.52
C PRO A 146 -19.25 -11.12 -5.88
N SER A 147 -19.77 -10.71 -7.04
CA SER A 147 -21.03 -11.21 -7.60
C SER A 147 -20.83 -12.08 -8.84
N ILE A 148 -19.61 -12.15 -9.37
CA ILE A 148 -19.22 -12.98 -10.52
C ILE A 148 -18.18 -14.00 -10.07
N ASN A 149 -18.32 -15.25 -10.55
CA ASN A 149 -17.43 -16.38 -10.25
C ASN A 149 -17.21 -16.61 -8.74
N VAL A 150 -18.26 -16.39 -7.93
CA VAL A 150 -18.17 -16.42 -6.47
C VAL A 150 -17.65 -17.77 -5.98
N LYS A 151 -16.55 -17.74 -5.22
CA LYS A 151 -15.95 -18.90 -4.56
C LYS A 151 -16.36 -18.98 -3.10
N LYS A 152 -16.25 -20.17 -2.52
CA LYS A 152 -16.29 -20.37 -1.06
C LYS A 152 -14.93 -20.11 -0.40
N THR A 153 -14.12 -19.24 -1.02
CA THR A 153 -12.81 -18.82 -0.52
C THR A 153 -12.89 -17.38 -0.07
N ALA A 154 -12.39 -17.11 1.14
CA ALA A 154 -12.23 -15.76 1.66
C ALA A 154 -10.78 -15.50 2.11
N ILE A 155 -10.41 -14.23 2.15
CA ILE A 155 -9.10 -13.79 2.62
C ILE A 155 -9.21 -12.53 3.48
N ILE A 156 -8.41 -12.46 4.54
CA ILE A 156 -8.33 -11.31 5.43
C ILE A 156 -7.08 -10.50 5.09
N ILE A 157 -7.18 -9.18 4.99
CA ILE A 157 -6.03 -8.30 4.75
C ILE A 157 -5.55 -7.69 6.07
N VAL A 158 -4.27 -7.90 6.39
CA VAL A 158 -3.60 -7.36 7.58
C VAL A 158 -2.46 -6.44 7.14
N GLY A 159 -2.56 -5.17 7.51
CA GLY A 159 -1.55 -4.16 7.17
C GLY A 159 -0.31 -4.20 8.07
N GLY A 160 0.76 -3.56 7.60
CA GLY A 160 2.05 -3.43 8.30
C GLY A 160 2.06 -2.56 9.55
N ARG A 161 3.25 -2.08 9.92
CA ARG A 161 3.48 -1.25 11.11
C ARG A 161 2.67 0.05 11.05
N GLY A 162 2.31 0.58 12.22
CA GLY A 162 1.65 1.87 12.35
C GLY A 162 0.13 1.81 12.52
N CYS A 163 -0.40 2.92 13.06
CA CYS A 163 -1.79 3.09 13.45
C CYS A 163 -2.57 3.93 12.43
N TYR A 164 -2.39 3.61 11.14
CA TYR A 164 -3.06 4.31 10.06
C TYR A 164 -4.50 3.82 9.90
N ALA A 165 -5.43 4.77 9.80
CA ALA A 165 -6.81 4.51 9.41
C ALA A 165 -6.95 4.73 7.89
N GLY A 166 -7.25 3.67 7.15
CA GLY A 166 -7.56 3.75 5.73
C GLY A 166 -9.05 3.60 5.46
N SER A 167 -9.53 4.06 4.31
CA SER A 167 -10.85 3.64 3.83
C SER A 167 -10.75 2.17 3.37
N THR A 168 -11.14 1.25 4.25
CA THR A 168 -11.11 -0.19 3.97
C THR A 168 -11.93 -0.55 2.74
N LYS A 169 -12.99 0.22 2.44
CA LYS A 169 -13.79 0.16 1.20
C LYS A 169 -12.98 0.30 -0.09
N TYR A 170 -11.95 1.13 -0.09
CA TYR A 170 -11.08 1.38 -1.26
C TYR A 170 -9.78 0.59 -1.18
N ASN A 171 -9.70 -0.42 -0.31
CA ASN A 171 -8.53 -1.28 -0.23
C ASN A 171 -8.32 -1.98 -1.58
N LEU A 172 -7.12 -1.81 -2.11
CA LEU A 172 -6.79 -2.21 -3.45
C LEU A 172 -6.50 -3.72 -3.59
N TYR A 173 -6.05 -4.43 -2.53
CA TYR A 173 -5.99 -5.89 -2.55
C TYR A 173 -7.40 -6.46 -2.59
N ALA A 174 -8.32 -5.88 -1.81
CA ALA A 174 -9.72 -6.28 -1.84
C ALA A 174 -10.39 -6.01 -3.20
N LYS A 175 -10.11 -4.87 -3.82
CA LYS A 175 -10.56 -4.57 -5.19
C LYS A 175 -9.97 -5.52 -6.23
N PHE A 176 -8.72 -5.93 -6.08
CA PHE A 176 -8.04 -6.85 -6.99
C PHE A 176 -8.58 -8.28 -6.85
N LEU A 177 -8.56 -8.84 -5.64
CA LEU A 177 -8.90 -10.24 -5.37
C LEU A 177 -10.39 -10.54 -5.60
N ARG A 178 -11.30 -9.59 -5.34
CA ARG A 178 -12.73 -9.79 -5.64
C ARG A 178 -12.99 -9.96 -7.14
N LYS A 179 -12.15 -9.43 -8.03
CA LYS A 179 -12.28 -9.67 -9.49
C LYS A 179 -12.02 -11.14 -9.85
N TYR A 180 -11.40 -11.92 -8.97
CA TYR A 180 -11.14 -13.35 -9.10
C TYR A 180 -12.11 -14.21 -8.30
N GLY A 181 -13.27 -13.66 -7.90
CA GLY A 181 -14.31 -14.43 -7.23
C GLY A 181 -14.07 -14.69 -5.74
N MET A 182 -13.02 -14.11 -5.16
CA MET A 182 -12.69 -14.26 -3.74
C MET A 182 -13.36 -13.18 -2.87
N SER A 183 -13.94 -13.59 -1.74
CA SER A 183 -14.41 -12.63 -0.73
C SER A 183 -13.24 -12.09 0.09
N VAL A 184 -13.25 -10.79 0.39
CA VAL A 184 -12.12 -10.14 1.06
C VAL A 184 -12.59 -9.33 2.25
N LEU A 185 -12.03 -9.60 3.42
CA LEU A 185 -12.28 -8.81 4.63
C LEU A 185 -11.11 -7.88 4.90
N VAL A 186 -11.41 -6.59 5.04
CA VAL A 186 -10.43 -5.58 5.42
C VAL A 186 -10.97 -4.83 6.63
N TYR A 187 -10.20 -4.79 7.71
CA TYR A 187 -10.56 -4.10 8.93
C TYR A 187 -9.49 -3.09 9.33
N ASN A 188 -9.91 -2.05 10.05
CA ASN A 188 -9.01 -1.11 10.69
C ASN A 188 -8.51 -1.71 12.00
N LYS A 189 -7.22 -1.55 12.30
CA LYS A 189 -6.66 -1.94 13.60
C LYS A 189 -7.46 -1.28 14.73
N ARG A 190 -7.50 -1.92 15.91
CA ARG A 190 -8.10 -1.30 17.10
C ARG A 190 -7.59 0.12 17.31
N GLY A 191 -8.45 1.05 17.67
CA GLY A 191 -8.12 2.47 17.86
C GLY A 191 -7.85 3.27 16.59
N THR A 192 -8.08 2.71 15.40
CA THR A 192 -7.97 3.43 14.12
C THR A 192 -9.29 3.41 13.36
N GLY A 193 -9.57 4.45 12.58
CA GLY A 193 -10.83 4.56 11.82
C GLY A 193 -12.02 4.64 12.77
N LEU A 194 -12.98 3.72 12.62
CA LEU A 194 -14.11 3.57 13.55
C LEU A 194 -13.93 2.40 14.53
N SER A 195 -12.76 1.75 14.53
CA SER A 195 -12.46 0.70 15.50
C SER A 195 -12.22 1.30 16.89
N SER A 196 -12.77 0.69 17.93
CA SER A 196 -12.52 1.10 19.32
C SER A 196 -11.16 0.62 19.83
N GLY A 197 -10.75 1.07 21.01
CA GLY A 197 -9.47 0.72 21.63
C GLY A 197 -8.35 1.71 21.32
N ASP A 198 -7.10 1.27 21.49
CA ASP A 198 -5.91 2.09 21.27
C ASP A 198 -4.80 1.27 20.60
N CYS A 199 -4.43 1.64 19.38
CA CYS A 199 -3.34 1.02 18.64
C CYS A 199 -1.95 1.34 19.24
N GLY A 200 -1.81 2.52 19.86
CA GLY A 200 -0.56 3.00 20.42
C GLY A 200 -0.05 2.17 21.59
N THR A 201 -0.94 1.44 22.27
CA THR A 201 -0.63 0.56 23.41
C THR A 201 -0.85 -0.92 23.11
N ALA A 202 -1.43 -1.27 21.96
CA ALA A 202 -1.69 -2.65 21.56
C ALA A 202 -0.43 -3.51 21.44
N THR A 203 -0.54 -4.79 21.75
CA THR A 203 0.56 -5.76 21.63
C THR A 203 0.45 -6.65 20.38
N MET A 204 1.48 -7.44 20.07
CA MET A 204 1.35 -8.47 19.02
C MET A 204 0.20 -9.45 19.30
N GLU A 205 0.01 -9.81 20.57
CA GLU A 205 -1.09 -10.69 21.01
C GLU A 205 -2.47 -10.05 20.76
N ASP A 206 -2.59 -8.74 20.99
CA ASP A 206 -3.79 -7.98 20.68
C ASP A 206 -4.10 -7.99 19.17
N MET A 207 -3.08 -7.73 18.34
CA MET A 207 -3.23 -7.74 16.88
C MET A 207 -3.63 -9.12 16.36
N ALA A 208 -3.08 -10.20 16.94
CA ALA A 208 -3.43 -11.57 16.60
C ALA A 208 -4.88 -11.91 16.99
N LYS A 209 -5.32 -11.50 18.18
CA LYS A 209 -6.73 -11.68 18.61
C LYS A 209 -7.70 -10.95 17.70
N ASP A 210 -7.36 -9.74 17.26
CA ASP A 210 -8.18 -8.99 16.28
C ASP A 210 -8.32 -9.76 14.97
N LEU A 211 -7.22 -10.31 14.45
CA LEU A 211 -7.22 -11.15 13.26
C LEU A 211 -8.06 -12.42 13.45
N ILE A 212 -7.97 -13.08 14.61
CA ILE A 212 -8.76 -14.28 14.93
C ILE A 212 -10.27 -13.96 14.96
N SER A 213 -10.67 -12.83 15.55
CA SER A 213 -12.06 -12.38 15.51
C SER A 213 -12.54 -12.09 14.08
N ALA A 214 -11.68 -11.50 13.23
CA ALA A 214 -11.99 -11.30 11.82
C ALA A 214 -12.18 -12.63 11.07
N LYS A 215 -11.37 -13.64 11.38
CA LYS A 215 -11.54 -14.99 10.83
C LYS A 215 -12.82 -15.66 11.31
N GLN A 216 -13.14 -15.55 12.60
CA GLN A 216 -14.39 -16.09 13.16
C GLN A 216 -15.62 -15.42 12.55
N PHE A 217 -15.56 -14.12 12.25
CA PHE A 217 -16.61 -13.43 11.51
C PHE A 217 -16.86 -14.08 10.14
N LEU A 218 -15.79 -14.36 9.37
CA LEU A 218 -15.92 -15.02 8.07
C LEU A 218 -16.40 -16.47 8.20
N ALA A 219 -15.86 -17.24 9.15
CA ALA A 219 -16.25 -18.64 9.36
C ALA A 219 -17.74 -18.81 9.69
N ASN A 220 -18.32 -17.83 10.40
CA ASN A 220 -19.75 -17.81 10.76
C ASN A 220 -20.63 -17.05 9.75
N HIS A 221 -20.06 -16.53 8.67
CA HIS A 221 -20.80 -15.73 7.70
C HIS A 221 -21.79 -16.61 6.92
N GLN A 222 -22.98 -16.08 6.60
CA GLN A 222 -24.03 -16.79 5.85
C GLN A 222 -23.60 -17.29 4.46
N ASN A 223 -22.54 -16.69 3.90
CA ASN A 223 -21.95 -17.13 2.64
C ASN A 223 -21.21 -18.46 2.77
N GLY A 224 -20.95 -18.96 3.99
CA GLY A 224 -20.40 -20.29 4.26
C GLY A 224 -19.06 -20.54 3.59
N TYR A 225 -18.04 -19.74 3.93
CA TYR A 225 -16.70 -19.90 3.38
C TYR A 225 -16.06 -21.21 3.87
N GLU A 226 -15.53 -21.98 2.93
CA GLU A 226 -14.87 -23.28 3.17
C GLU A 226 -13.36 -23.13 3.31
N LYS A 227 -12.77 -22.11 2.67
CA LYS A 227 -11.35 -21.79 2.71
C LYS A 227 -11.14 -20.36 3.18
N ILE A 228 -10.41 -20.16 4.26
CA ILE A 228 -10.10 -18.83 4.80
C ILE A 228 -8.60 -18.67 4.94
N GLY A 229 -8.04 -17.82 4.10
CA GLY A 229 -6.64 -17.42 4.16
C GLY A 229 -6.45 -16.01 4.72
N VAL A 230 -5.20 -15.58 4.74
CA VAL A 230 -4.81 -14.25 5.22
C VAL A 230 -3.64 -13.73 4.40
N LEU A 231 -3.69 -12.43 4.10
CA LEU A 231 -2.62 -11.69 3.44
C LEU A 231 -2.07 -10.66 4.43
N GLY A 232 -0.81 -10.84 4.82
CA GLY A 232 -0.08 -9.92 5.69
C GLY A 232 0.94 -9.10 4.89
N THR A 233 0.96 -7.78 5.09
CA THR A 233 2.00 -6.91 4.52
C THR A 233 2.96 -6.40 5.59
N SER A 234 4.27 -6.43 5.32
CA SER A 234 5.30 -5.93 6.27
C SER A 234 5.09 -6.53 7.67
N ALA A 235 4.99 -5.73 8.74
CA ALA A 235 4.72 -6.22 10.09
C ALA A 235 3.43 -7.05 10.24
N GLY A 236 2.49 -6.95 9.31
CA GLY A 236 1.31 -7.81 9.23
C GLY A 236 1.65 -9.29 9.00
N GLY A 237 2.83 -9.58 8.44
CA GLY A 237 3.36 -10.94 8.34
C GLY A 237 3.57 -11.60 9.72
N TRP A 238 4.08 -10.85 10.72
CA TRP A 238 4.17 -11.37 12.08
C TRP A 238 2.80 -11.52 12.74
N THR A 239 1.90 -10.56 12.57
CA THR A 239 0.52 -10.66 13.10
C THR A 239 -0.21 -11.90 12.57
N MET A 240 -0.06 -12.19 11.28
CA MET A 240 -0.61 -13.36 10.62
C MET A 240 -0.09 -14.66 11.26
N LEU A 241 1.22 -14.76 11.46
CA LEU A 241 1.86 -15.93 12.05
C LEU A 241 1.56 -16.07 13.54
N LYS A 242 1.47 -14.96 14.28
CA LYS A 242 1.02 -14.98 15.66
C LYS A 242 -0.44 -15.44 15.76
N GLY A 243 -1.30 -15.01 14.83
CA GLY A 243 -2.68 -15.50 14.73
C GLY A 243 -2.75 -17.00 14.53
N GLU A 244 -1.88 -17.56 13.67
CA GLU A 244 -1.81 -18.99 13.39
C GLU A 244 -1.49 -19.86 14.63
N GLU A 245 -0.84 -19.33 15.65
CA GLU A 245 -0.61 -20.08 16.90
C GLU A 245 -1.91 -20.45 17.62
N LEU A 246 -3.00 -19.75 17.32
CA LEU A 246 -4.28 -19.84 18.02
C LEU A 246 -5.43 -20.23 17.08
N THR A 247 -5.18 -20.35 15.77
CA THR A 247 -6.17 -20.73 14.75
C THR A 247 -5.48 -21.25 13.47
N ASP A 248 -6.16 -22.01 12.60
CA ASP A 248 -5.50 -22.58 11.39
C ASP A 248 -5.95 -21.93 10.08
N PHE A 249 -5.12 -21.12 9.42
CA PHE A 249 -5.45 -20.57 8.10
C PHE A 249 -5.21 -21.59 6.97
N ASP A 250 -6.12 -21.67 6.01
CA ASP A 250 -6.02 -22.61 4.89
C ASP A 250 -4.89 -22.26 3.90
N PHE A 251 -4.46 -21.00 3.87
CA PHE A 251 -3.34 -20.51 3.07
C PHE A 251 -2.90 -19.13 3.57
N MET A 252 -1.67 -18.75 3.26
CA MET A 252 -1.10 -17.45 3.63
C MET A 252 -0.40 -16.77 2.46
N ILE A 253 -0.53 -15.45 2.39
CA ILE A 253 0.20 -14.60 1.43
C ILE A 253 0.95 -13.53 2.23
N SER A 254 2.28 -13.54 2.15
CA SER A 254 3.17 -12.59 2.78
C SER A 254 3.78 -11.68 1.73
N ILE A 255 3.57 -10.37 1.87
CA ILE A 255 4.17 -9.36 1.00
C ILE A 255 5.09 -8.53 1.87
N VAL A 256 6.39 -8.64 1.64
CA VAL A 256 7.48 -8.11 2.48
C VAL A 256 7.32 -8.43 3.97
N GLY A 257 6.66 -9.54 4.29
CA GLY A 257 6.54 -10.03 5.66
C GLY A 257 7.86 -10.69 6.09
N PRO A 258 8.48 -10.26 7.19
CA PRO A 258 9.73 -10.84 7.65
C PRO A 258 9.57 -12.30 8.06
N SER A 259 10.57 -13.11 7.70
CA SER A 259 10.72 -14.50 8.14
C SER A 259 11.57 -14.62 9.41
N THR A 260 12.15 -13.50 9.86
CA THR A 260 12.99 -13.40 11.07
C THR A 260 12.19 -12.91 12.27
N SER A 261 12.80 -12.90 13.45
CA SER A 261 12.24 -12.18 14.59
C SER A 261 12.18 -10.66 14.34
N VAL A 262 11.35 -9.95 15.09
CA VAL A 262 11.29 -8.48 15.08
C VAL A 262 12.65 -7.87 15.40
N LYS A 263 13.38 -8.47 16.35
CA LYS A 263 14.72 -8.01 16.72
C LYS A 263 15.69 -8.14 15.54
N ASP A 264 15.76 -9.33 14.94
CA ASP A 264 16.69 -9.60 13.84
C ASP A 264 16.36 -8.73 12.62
N GLN A 265 15.08 -8.54 12.32
CA GLN A 265 14.67 -7.64 11.24
C GLN A 265 15.11 -6.19 11.51
N GLN A 266 14.96 -5.68 12.74
CA GLN A 266 15.40 -4.31 13.04
C GLN A 266 16.92 -4.14 12.95
N LEU A 267 17.70 -5.17 13.31
CA LEU A 267 19.15 -5.16 13.13
C LEU A 267 19.55 -5.25 11.64
N GLN A 268 18.85 -6.08 10.85
CA GLN A 268 19.06 -6.19 9.40
C GLN A 268 18.71 -4.87 8.69
N SER A 269 17.52 -4.31 8.97
CA SER A 269 17.07 -3.03 8.43
C SER A 269 18.06 -1.90 8.74
N MET A 270 18.57 -1.87 9.98
CA MET A 270 19.61 -0.92 10.37
C MET A 270 20.89 -1.11 9.54
N ALA A 271 21.37 -2.35 9.37
CA ALA A 271 22.60 -2.62 8.63
C ALA A 271 22.48 -2.26 7.13
N TYR A 272 21.42 -2.73 6.47
CA TYR A 272 21.18 -2.45 5.05
C TYR A 272 20.87 -0.97 4.82
N GLY A 273 20.02 -0.37 5.66
CA GLY A 273 19.71 1.05 5.62
C GLY A 273 20.96 1.91 5.81
N ALA A 274 21.88 1.50 6.67
CA ALA A 274 23.14 2.22 6.85
C ALA A 274 24.01 2.28 5.58
N ASP A 275 23.95 1.25 4.74
CA ASP A 275 24.62 1.24 3.44
C ASP A 275 23.85 2.07 2.40
N VAL A 276 22.52 1.94 2.34
CA VAL A 276 21.63 2.73 1.47
C VAL A 276 21.86 4.24 1.68
N PHE A 277 21.89 4.67 2.94
CA PHE A 277 22.09 6.08 3.31
C PHE A 277 23.56 6.48 3.45
N LYS A 278 24.50 5.58 3.11
CA LYS A 278 25.95 5.83 3.10
C LYS A 278 26.47 6.40 4.42
N LEU A 279 26.00 5.84 5.54
CA LEU A 279 26.35 6.30 6.87
C LEU A 279 27.84 6.13 7.15
N SER A 280 28.42 7.09 7.88
CA SER A 280 29.80 6.98 8.38
C SER A 280 29.95 5.82 9.36
N GLN A 281 31.18 5.32 9.58
CA GLN A 281 31.42 4.25 10.55
C GLN A 281 30.97 4.61 11.98
N THR A 282 31.10 5.87 12.37
CA THR A 282 30.63 6.38 13.65
C THR A 282 29.10 6.35 13.72
N ALA A 283 28.42 6.82 12.67
CA ALA A 283 26.97 6.79 12.57
C ALA A 283 26.43 5.35 12.64
N LYS A 284 27.06 4.42 11.90
CA LYS A 284 26.76 2.97 11.93
C LYS A 284 26.79 2.41 13.36
N ARG A 285 27.86 2.71 14.11
CA ARG A 285 27.99 2.26 15.50
C ARG A 285 26.93 2.88 16.42
N ASN A 286 26.61 4.16 16.23
CA ASN A 286 25.62 4.84 17.06
C ASN A 286 24.21 4.31 16.82
N VAL A 287 23.81 4.10 15.57
CA VAL A 287 22.50 3.50 15.25
C VAL A 287 22.43 2.04 15.71
N GLU A 288 23.52 1.26 15.59
CA GLU A 288 23.56 -0.12 16.11
C GLU A 288 23.33 -0.16 17.63
N VAL A 289 24.00 0.71 18.39
CA VAL A 289 23.78 0.84 19.84
C VAL A 289 22.35 1.26 20.14
N TYR A 290 21.80 2.23 19.40
CA TYR A 290 20.43 2.66 19.58
C TYR A 290 19.43 1.52 19.32
N THR A 291 19.62 0.77 18.23
CA THR A 291 18.77 -0.35 17.84
C THR A 291 18.77 -1.45 18.90
N GLU A 292 19.92 -1.82 19.45
CA GLU A 292 19.98 -2.77 20.58
C GLU A 292 19.26 -2.23 21.82
N MET A 293 19.43 -0.93 22.13
CA MET A 293 18.77 -0.29 23.26
C MET A 293 17.24 -0.29 23.14
N MET A 294 16.67 -0.21 21.93
CA MET A 294 15.22 -0.33 21.74
C MET A 294 14.65 -1.61 22.38
N PHE A 295 15.44 -2.68 22.42
CA PHE A 295 15.06 -3.96 23.04
C PHE A 295 15.58 -4.11 24.47
N SER A 296 16.79 -3.63 24.78
CA SER A 296 17.48 -3.96 26.04
C SER A 296 17.44 -2.87 27.12
N ALA A 297 17.11 -1.62 26.76
CA ALA A 297 17.12 -0.49 27.70
C ALA A 297 16.18 -0.72 28.90
N LYS A 298 16.57 -0.25 30.08
CA LYS A 298 15.71 -0.29 31.26
C LYS A 298 14.85 0.98 31.30
N THR A 299 13.64 0.85 31.82
CA THR A 299 12.80 2.00 32.19
C THR A 299 13.43 2.78 33.35
N SER A 300 14.39 3.62 33.01
CA SER A 300 15.20 4.41 33.94
C SER A 300 15.65 5.71 33.30
N GLN A 301 15.88 6.75 34.11
CA GLN A 301 16.37 8.03 33.62
C GLN A 301 17.70 7.89 32.86
N GLY A 302 18.62 7.06 33.37
CA GLY A 302 19.94 6.90 32.78
C GLY A 302 19.94 6.29 31.38
N ASP A 303 19.07 5.31 31.10
CA ASP A 303 18.97 4.75 29.74
C ASP A 303 18.15 5.65 28.82
N PHE A 304 17.12 6.34 29.34
CA PHE A 304 16.38 7.35 28.59
C PHE A 304 17.30 8.50 28.11
N ASP A 305 18.14 9.03 29.00
CA ASP A 305 19.09 10.09 28.68
C ASP A 305 20.09 9.65 27.60
N LYS A 306 20.61 8.41 27.69
CA LYS A 306 21.49 7.84 26.66
C LYS A 306 20.80 7.72 25.30
N MET A 307 19.55 7.26 25.26
CA MET A 307 18.79 7.18 24.02
C MET A 307 18.58 8.58 23.41
N ASN A 308 18.25 9.58 24.23
CA ASN A 308 18.12 10.97 23.77
C ASN A 308 19.44 11.55 23.26
N ASP A 309 20.55 11.27 23.93
CA ASP A 309 21.88 11.71 23.49
C ASP A 309 22.25 11.12 22.11
N LEU A 310 21.87 9.86 21.85
CA LEU A 310 22.04 9.25 20.54
C LEU A 310 21.13 9.90 19.50
N LEU A 311 19.85 10.15 19.82
CA LEU A 311 18.90 10.81 18.92
C LEU A 311 19.33 12.23 18.53
N LEU A 312 19.95 12.99 19.44
CA LEU A 312 20.50 14.31 19.12
C LEU A 312 21.64 14.24 18.08
N ARG A 313 22.36 13.11 18.02
CA ARG A 313 23.38 12.85 17.00
C ARG A 313 22.75 12.35 15.70
N ALA A 314 21.65 11.59 15.79
CA ALA A 314 20.98 10.97 14.65
C ALA A 314 20.68 11.94 13.51
N GLU A 315 20.25 13.17 13.83
CA GLU A 315 20.00 14.21 12.82
C GLU A 315 21.27 14.67 12.11
N LYS A 316 22.35 14.90 12.87
CA LYS A 316 23.63 15.35 12.31
C LYS A 316 24.34 14.25 11.53
N GLU A 317 24.15 13.02 11.96
CA GLU A 317 24.76 11.82 11.40
C GLU A 317 23.87 11.15 10.33
N ASN A 318 22.71 11.74 10.01
CA ASN A 318 21.76 11.30 9.00
C ASN A 318 21.20 9.89 9.19
N TRP A 319 21.19 9.34 10.42
CA TRP A 319 20.63 8.01 10.67
C TRP A 319 19.24 8.02 11.28
N LYS A 320 18.66 9.19 11.58
CA LYS A 320 17.27 9.29 12.07
C LYS A 320 16.24 8.76 11.07
N GLN A 321 16.51 8.85 9.77
CA GLN A 321 15.66 8.30 8.71
C GLN A 321 15.53 6.76 8.73
N LEU A 322 16.33 6.07 9.54
CA LEU A 322 16.20 4.63 9.79
C LEU A 322 15.20 4.29 10.89
N LEU A 323 14.68 5.30 11.61
CA LEU A 323 13.75 5.12 12.71
C LEU A 323 12.34 5.55 12.30
N GLU A 324 11.36 4.86 12.87
CA GLU A 324 9.98 5.32 12.91
C GLU A 324 9.72 6.16 14.18
N ASP A 325 8.69 6.99 14.18
CA ASP A 325 8.31 7.75 15.39
C ASP A 325 8.03 6.84 16.60
N THR A 326 7.56 5.62 16.33
CA THR A 326 7.27 4.61 17.35
C THR A 326 8.50 3.84 17.86
N ASP A 327 9.69 4.16 17.33
CA ASP A 327 11.00 3.74 17.85
C ASP A 327 11.60 4.78 18.83
N ILE A 328 10.99 5.96 18.96
CA ILE A 328 11.52 7.08 19.75
C ILE A 328 10.74 7.21 21.07
N PRO A 329 11.37 6.93 22.23
CA PRO A 329 10.68 7.07 23.51
C PRO A 329 10.48 8.56 23.86
N GLN A 330 9.26 8.95 24.24
CA GLN A 330 8.93 10.33 24.62
C GLN A 330 9.11 10.62 26.13
N SER A 331 9.33 9.57 26.93
CA SER A 331 9.56 9.65 28.37
C SER A 331 10.27 8.38 28.85
N VAL A 332 10.71 8.37 30.11
CA VAL A 332 11.27 7.17 30.76
C VAL A 332 10.30 5.97 30.65
N ALA A 333 9.01 6.18 30.95
CA ALA A 333 7.98 5.15 30.80
C ALA A 333 7.70 4.78 29.33
N GLY A 334 8.00 5.70 28.40
CA GLY A 334 7.88 5.48 26.96
C GLY A 334 8.83 4.43 26.40
N ILE A 335 9.89 4.05 27.14
CA ILE A 335 10.80 2.97 26.73
C ILE A 335 10.04 1.64 26.60
N GLU A 336 9.15 1.28 27.54
CA GLU A 336 8.35 0.06 27.39
C GLU A 336 7.27 0.16 26.30
N GLN A 337 6.92 1.38 25.89
CA GLN A 337 5.88 1.61 24.89
C GLN A 337 6.40 1.59 23.46
N LEU A 338 7.71 1.44 23.27
CA LEU A 338 8.31 1.26 21.95
C LEU A 338 7.63 0.11 21.21
N TRP A 339 7.34 0.34 19.92
CA TRP A 339 6.57 -0.61 19.13
C TRP A 339 7.23 -2.00 19.13
N VAL A 340 8.56 -2.04 18.96
CA VAL A 340 9.34 -3.28 18.91
C VAL A 340 9.25 -4.10 20.19
N ARG A 341 8.98 -3.49 21.35
CA ARG A 341 8.82 -4.23 22.62
C ARG A 341 7.43 -4.84 22.74
N ARG A 342 6.40 -4.05 22.47
CA ARG A 342 5.01 -4.53 22.48
C ARG A 342 4.74 -5.57 21.39
N HIS A 343 5.52 -5.53 20.32
CA HIS A 343 5.36 -6.39 19.15
C HIS A 343 6.45 -7.46 19.02
N ASN A 344 7.34 -7.59 19.99
CA ASN A 344 8.46 -8.53 19.90
C ASN A 344 7.96 -9.96 19.68
N TYR A 345 8.36 -10.57 18.57
CA TYR A 345 7.89 -11.88 18.14
C TYR A 345 8.92 -12.56 17.25
N ASP A 346 8.99 -13.89 17.35
CA ASP A 346 9.79 -14.75 16.47
C ASP A 346 8.87 -15.75 15.76
N PRO A 347 8.71 -15.64 14.42
CA PRO A 347 7.80 -16.50 13.66
C PRO A 347 8.35 -17.92 13.39
N LYS A 348 9.59 -18.22 13.79
CA LYS A 348 10.29 -19.46 13.41
C LYS A 348 9.49 -20.73 13.69
N SER A 349 8.92 -20.86 14.89
CA SER A 349 8.18 -22.06 15.29
C SER A 349 6.95 -22.28 14.41
N VAL A 350 6.19 -21.22 14.16
CA VAL A 350 4.98 -21.25 13.31
C VAL A 350 5.35 -21.56 11.87
N LEU A 351 6.32 -20.82 11.30
CA LEU A 351 6.76 -21.07 9.92
C LEU A 351 7.35 -22.46 9.74
N SER A 352 8.01 -23.03 10.76
CA SER A 352 8.52 -24.40 10.69
C SER A 352 7.43 -25.47 10.79
N ALA A 353 6.27 -25.14 11.36
CA ALA A 353 5.15 -26.06 11.55
C ALA A 353 3.99 -25.87 10.55
N PHE A 354 3.93 -24.73 9.86
CA PHE A 354 2.83 -24.38 8.96
C PHE A 354 2.76 -25.32 7.76
N ASN A 355 1.68 -26.09 7.64
CA ASN A 355 1.52 -27.19 6.67
C ASN A 355 0.50 -26.91 5.57
N ASN A 356 0.24 -25.63 5.29
CA ASN A 356 -0.65 -25.19 4.23
C ASN A 356 0.12 -24.35 3.18
N PRO A 357 -0.48 -24.05 2.01
CA PRO A 357 0.14 -23.20 0.99
C PRO A 357 0.56 -21.83 1.52
N TYR A 358 1.81 -21.44 1.24
CA TYR A 358 2.40 -20.18 1.64
C TYR A 358 3.06 -19.49 0.45
N LEU A 359 2.64 -18.26 0.14
CA LEU A 359 3.29 -17.39 -0.83
C LEU A 359 4.05 -16.29 -0.10
N ALA A 360 5.32 -16.10 -0.43
CA ALA A 360 6.14 -15.00 0.06
C ALA A 360 6.67 -14.17 -1.10
N ILE A 361 6.44 -12.86 -1.08
CA ILE A 361 6.93 -11.91 -2.08
C ILE A 361 7.81 -10.88 -1.38
N TYR A 362 9.08 -10.82 -1.78
CA TYR A 362 10.07 -9.86 -1.28
C TYR A 362 10.49 -8.91 -2.40
N GLY A 363 10.90 -7.68 -2.07
CA GLY A 363 11.42 -6.74 -3.05
C GLY A 363 12.92 -6.89 -3.19
N GLU A 364 13.45 -6.98 -4.41
CA GLU A 364 14.90 -7.13 -4.66
C GLU A 364 15.74 -6.00 -4.01
N ARG A 365 15.16 -4.80 -3.88
CA ARG A 365 15.82 -3.62 -3.30
C ARG A 365 15.28 -3.24 -1.92
N ASP A 366 14.49 -4.11 -1.32
CA ASP A 366 13.94 -3.88 0.01
C ASP A 366 15.04 -3.96 1.08
N TRP A 367 15.44 -2.81 1.59
CA TRP A 367 16.43 -2.72 2.67
C TRP A 367 15.81 -2.87 4.07
N ILE A 368 14.48 -2.74 4.19
CA ILE A 368 13.77 -2.88 5.47
C ILE A 368 13.57 -4.36 5.77
N VAL A 369 13.20 -5.16 4.76
CA VAL A 369 13.09 -6.62 4.86
C VAL A 369 13.97 -7.25 3.77
N PRO A 370 15.29 -7.34 4.01
CA PRO A 370 16.24 -7.82 3.03
C PRO A 370 15.88 -9.21 2.47
N PRO A 371 15.75 -9.37 1.13
CA PRO A 371 15.28 -10.60 0.53
C PRO A 371 16.24 -11.78 0.79
N GLY A 372 17.55 -11.56 0.75
CA GLY A 372 18.54 -12.65 0.86
C GLY A 372 18.39 -13.50 2.13
N GLU A 373 18.41 -12.85 3.29
CA GLU A 373 18.28 -13.48 4.60
C GLU A 373 16.89 -14.08 4.79
N ASN A 374 15.83 -13.33 4.43
CA ASN A 374 14.45 -13.76 4.63
C ASN A 374 14.09 -14.97 3.74
N ILE A 375 14.47 -14.95 2.46
CA ILE A 375 14.23 -16.06 1.52
C ILE A 375 15.00 -17.30 1.94
N SER A 376 16.28 -17.15 2.30
CA SER A 376 17.12 -18.28 2.74
C SER A 376 16.52 -18.96 3.99
N LEU A 377 16.13 -18.14 4.97
CA LEU A 377 15.53 -18.63 6.21
C LEU A 377 14.18 -19.29 5.97
N LEU A 378 13.32 -18.68 5.17
CA LEU A 378 12.01 -19.25 4.84
C LEU A 378 12.13 -20.60 4.12
N LYS A 379 13.04 -20.71 3.15
CA LYS A 379 13.34 -21.99 2.49
C LYS A 379 13.82 -23.05 3.47
N SER A 380 14.59 -22.67 4.50
CA SER A 380 15.02 -23.60 5.54
C SER A 380 13.85 -24.11 6.41
N TYR A 381 12.85 -23.28 6.69
CA TYR A 381 11.67 -23.66 7.47
C TYR A 381 10.72 -24.61 6.73
N PHE A 382 10.72 -24.55 5.40
CA PHE A 382 9.92 -25.40 4.52
C PHE A 382 10.73 -26.51 3.83
N ALA A 383 11.97 -26.78 4.28
CA ALA A 383 12.88 -27.71 3.61
C ALA A 383 12.29 -29.13 3.44
N ASP A 384 11.49 -29.57 4.41
CA ASP A 384 10.84 -30.90 4.39
C ASP A 384 9.50 -30.91 3.62
N ARG A 385 9.03 -29.74 3.16
CA ARG A 385 7.75 -29.55 2.45
C ARG A 385 7.82 -28.43 1.40
N PRO A 386 8.79 -28.47 0.48
CA PRO A 386 9.06 -27.38 -0.45
C PRO A 386 7.87 -27.06 -1.37
N ASP A 387 7.00 -28.03 -1.65
CA ASP A 387 5.86 -27.86 -2.56
C ASP A 387 4.79 -26.89 -2.02
N LEU A 388 4.76 -26.69 -0.69
CA LEU A 388 3.85 -25.76 -0.03
C LEU A 388 4.32 -24.30 -0.10
N LEU A 389 5.59 -24.06 -0.44
CA LEU A 389 6.19 -22.74 -0.42
C LEU A 389 6.40 -22.21 -1.85
N THR A 390 5.82 -21.05 -2.15
CA THR A 390 6.19 -20.23 -3.31
C THR A 390 6.92 -19.00 -2.80
N VAL A 391 8.14 -18.74 -3.30
CA VAL A 391 8.91 -17.53 -2.97
C VAL A 391 9.22 -16.76 -4.24
N VAL A 392 8.97 -15.45 -4.18
CA VAL A 392 9.20 -14.50 -5.26
C VAL A 392 10.11 -13.39 -4.75
N GLU A 393 11.15 -13.10 -5.51
CA GLU A 393 11.97 -11.90 -5.35
C GLU A 393 11.63 -10.95 -6.50
N ALA A 394 10.86 -9.91 -6.18
CA ALA A 394 10.28 -9.02 -7.17
C ALA A 394 11.33 -8.04 -7.69
N TYR A 395 11.54 -8.06 -9.01
CA TYR A 395 12.62 -7.34 -9.66
C TYR A 395 12.50 -5.83 -9.46
N ASN A 396 13.61 -5.22 -9.02
CA ASN A 396 13.78 -3.78 -8.81
C ASN A 396 12.70 -3.17 -7.87
N ALA A 397 12.00 -3.98 -7.09
CA ALA A 397 10.96 -3.55 -6.16
C ALA A 397 11.54 -3.18 -4.79
N GLU A 398 11.02 -2.10 -4.18
CA GLU A 398 11.34 -1.66 -2.82
C GLU A 398 10.34 -2.22 -1.78
N HIS A 399 10.36 -1.72 -0.54
CA HIS A 399 9.57 -2.27 0.57
C HIS A 399 8.06 -2.25 0.33
N GLY A 400 7.50 -1.16 -0.21
CA GLY A 400 6.09 -1.12 -0.60
C GLY A 400 5.85 -1.75 -1.98
N MET A 401 6.81 -2.50 -2.52
CA MET A 401 6.84 -3.08 -3.87
C MET A 401 7.01 -2.05 -5.00
N GLU A 402 7.43 -0.84 -4.67
CA GLU A 402 7.65 0.25 -5.64
C GLU A 402 8.82 0.00 -6.58
N MET A 403 8.62 0.35 -7.85
CA MET A 403 9.65 0.41 -8.86
C MET A 403 9.86 1.87 -9.28
N GLU A 404 11.11 2.29 -9.36
CA GLU A 404 11.51 3.65 -9.75
C GLU A 404 11.03 4.06 -11.15
N ALA A 405 10.78 5.36 -11.31
CA ALA A 405 10.65 5.96 -12.63
C ALA A 405 12.03 6.25 -13.24
N LYS A 406 12.37 5.63 -14.37
CA LYS A 406 13.65 5.84 -15.06
C LYS A 406 13.57 5.51 -16.54
N TRP A 407 14.52 6.01 -17.33
CA TRP A 407 14.74 5.49 -18.68
C TRP A 407 15.35 4.09 -18.59
N ILE A 408 14.82 3.17 -19.38
CA ILE A 408 15.34 1.82 -19.54
C ILE A 408 15.88 1.70 -20.95
N ASP A 409 17.17 1.38 -21.05
CA ASP A 409 17.82 1.07 -22.31
C ASP A 409 17.72 -0.43 -22.59
N LEU A 410 17.29 -0.75 -23.81
CA LEU A 410 17.16 -2.09 -24.35
C LEU A 410 18.20 -2.31 -25.45
N SER A 411 18.38 -3.57 -25.84
CA SER A 411 19.21 -3.93 -26.99
C SER A 411 18.76 -3.22 -28.28
N ALA A 412 19.69 -3.07 -29.23
CA ALA A 412 19.46 -2.45 -30.54
C ALA A 412 19.03 -0.96 -30.48
N GLY A 413 19.51 -0.21 -29.48
CA GLY A 413 19.32 1.25 -29.39
C GLY A 413 17.87 1.66 -29.12
N ARG A 414 17.07 0.77 -28.52
CA ARG A 414 15.70 1.08 -28.09
C ARG A 414 15.72 1.49 -26.63
N SER A 415 14.87 2.44 -26.26
CA SER A 415 14.64 2.80 -24.86
C SER A 415 13.18 3.14 -24.62
N TYR A 416 12.77 3.10 -23.36
CA TYR A 416 11.45 3.54 -22.94
C TYR A 416 11.50 4.16 -21.55
N TRP A 417 10.54 5.03 -21.26
CA TRP A 417 10.37 5.56 -19.91
C TRP A 417 9.61 4.54 -19.07
N HIS A 418 10.26 3.98 -18.05
CA HIS A 418 9.58 3.21 -17.02
C HIS A 418 8.92 4.20 -16.06
N PHE A 419 7.60 4.16 -15.98
CA PHE A 419 6.86 4.94 -14.99
C PHE A 419 7.04 4.34 -13.61
N TYR A 420 7.02 5.18 -12.57
CA TYR A 420 6.94 4.67 -11.21
C TYR A 420 5.65 3.84 -11.10
N ARG A 421 5.74 2.64 -10.56
CA ARG A 421 4.61 1.72 -10.41
C ARG A 421 4.98 0.66 -9.40
N ILE A 422 4.01 -0.14 -9.02
CA ILE A 422 4.25 -1.31 -8.21
C ILE A 422 4.61 -2.50 -9.11
N SER A 423 5.49 -3.37 -8.63
CA SER A 423 5.90 -4.56 -9.39
C SER A 423 4.67 -5.36 -9.84
N PRO A 424 4.54 -5.65 -11.15
CA PRO A 424 3.46 -6.49 -11.64
C PRO A 424 3.52 -7.92 -11.08
N GLU A 425 4.71 -8.39 -10.70
CA GLU A 425 4.91 -9.74 -10.14
C GLU A 425 4.04 -9.96 -8.90
N VAL A 426 3.81 -8.93 -8.07
CA VAL A 426 2.93 -9.04 -6.89
C VAL A 426 1.57 -9.62 -7.26
N ARG A 427 0.94 -9.10 -8.32
CA ARG A 427 -0.41 -9.54 -8.73
C ARG A 427 -0.39 -10.83 -9.51
N ILE A 428 0.60 -10.98 -10.39
CA ILE A 428 0.77 -12.18 -11.22
C ILE A 428 0.94 -13.38 -10.30
N GLU A 429 1.88 -13.30 -9.37
CA GLU A 429 2.25 -14.40 -8.48
C GLU A 429 1.16 -14.71 -7.45
N ILE A 430 0.42 -13.70 -6.97
CA ILE A 430 -0.78 -13.94 -6.16
C ILE A 430 -1.79 -14.78 -6.95
N VAL A 431 -2.10 -14.41 -8.19
CA VAL A 431 -3.10 -15.14 -8.99
C VAL A 431 -2.61 -16.54 -9.34
N ASP A 432 -1.34 -16.68 -9.73
CA ASP A 432 -0.76 -17.97 -10.08
C ASP A 432 -0.70 -18.90 -8.87
N PHE A 433 -0.37 -18.37 -7.68
CA PHE A 433 -0.46 -19.12 -6.42
C PHE A 433 -1.90 -19.55 -6.11
N LEU A 434 -2.86 -18.62 -6.19
CA LEU A 434 -4.26 -18.93 -5.89
C LEU A 434 -4.80 -20.01 -6.84
N ARG A 435 -4.44 -19.97 -8.13
CA ARG A 435 -4.81 -20.99 -9.11
C ARG A 435 -4.12 -22.32 -8.88
N LYS A 436 -2.81 -22.31 -8.61
CA LYS A 436 -2.01 -23.51 -8.30
C LYS A 436 -2.64 -24.32 -7.16
N HIS A 437 -3.28 -23.64 -6.20
CA HIS A 437 -3.90 -24.24 -5.03
C HIS A 437 -5.44 -24.29 -5.09
N GLU A 438 -6.04 -24.11 -6.27
CA GLU A 438 -7.49 -24.22 -6.51
C GLU A 438 -8.34 -23.28 -5.62
N LEU A 439 -7.77 -22.15 -5.20
CA LEU A 439 -8.45 -21.14 -4.36
C LEU A 439 -9.30 -20.17 -5.19
N VAL A 440 -9.01 -20.06 -6.49
CA VAL A 440 -9.73 -19.30 -7.54
C VAL A 440 -9.72 -20.09 -8.86
N ASP A 441 -10.46 -19.63 -9.87
CA ASP A 441 -10.49 -20.21 -11.23
C ASP A 441 -9.23 -19.97 -12.08
#